data_AF-A0A938GF52-F1
#
_entry.id   AF-A0A938GF52-F1
#
_cell.length_a   1.000
_cell.length_b   1.000
_cell.length_c   1.000
_cell.angle_alpha   90.00
_cell.angle_beta   90.00
_cell.angle_gamma   90.00
#
_symmetry.space_group_name_H-M   'P 1'
#
loop_
_entity.id
_entity.type
_entity.pdbx_description
1 polymer ?
#
loop_
_entity_poly.entity_id
_entity_poly.type
_entity_poly.pdbx_seq_one_letter_code
_entity_poly.pdbx_strand_id
1 'polypeptide(L)'
;MNMNTQAVLFEAINAMEERGWAPASDVSRATKQSVSITKAWQNRLIARNPRQFKAEVPIGRRFNEKIDIVDVVNGIAYELKLSSKNPHHEFFKDVFKVIVYNKYHKSKLKTFAFISEESAAKILQRGLGKEAIEMVRGLGVSVEFPCFICH
;
A
#
# COMPACT_ATOMS: atom_id res chain seq x y z
N MET A 1 2.31 14.06 16.38
CA MET A 1 2.90 12.72 16.54
C MET A 1 3.25 12.20 15.16
N ASN A 2 4.51 11.81 14.92
CA ASN A 2 4.87 11.08 13.71
C ASN A 2 4.26 9.68 13.79
N MET A 3 3.38 9.34 12.86
CA MET A 3 2.94 7.96 12.70
C MET A 3 4.05 7.18 11.99
N ASN A 4 4.52 6.12 12.62
CA ASN A 4 5.35 5.13 11.94
C ASN A 4 4.46 4.16 11.15
N THR A 5 5.08 3.33 10.32
CA THR A 5 4.38 2.36 9.48
C THR A 5 3.51 1.37 10.27
N GLN A 6 3.85 1.04 11.52
CA GLN A 6 3.02 0.20 12.39
C GLN A 6 1.67 0.85 12.72
N ALA A 7 1.64 2.16 12.99
CA ALA A 7 0.39 2.86 13.24
C ALA A 7 -0.52 2.90 12.00
N VAL A 8 0.07 2.93 10.79
CA VAL A 8 -0.69 2.87 9.53
C VAL A 8 -1.29 1.48 9.32
N LEU A 9 -0.53 0.43 9.63
CA LEU A 9 -1.01 -0.96 9.63
C LEU A 9 -2.16 -1.16 10.63
N PHE A 10 -2.06 -0.59 11.84
CA PHE A 10 -3.10 -0.69 12.85
C PHE A 10 -4.45 -0.11 12.36
N GLU A 11 -4.43 1.02 11.66
CA GLU A 11 -5.65 1.56 11.05
C GLU A 11 -6.20 0.67 9.93
N ALA A 12 -5.35 -0.06 9.21
CA ALA A 12 -5.81 -1.03 8.21
C ALA A 12 -6.53 -2.20 8.89
N ILE A 13 -5.97 -2.73 9.98
CA ILE A 13 -6.59 -3.80 10.78
C ILE A 13 -7.94 -3.34 11.34
N ASN A 14 -8.02 -2.15 11.95
CA ASN A 14 -9.28 -1.61 12.46
C ASN A 14 -10.34 -1.45 11.34
N ALA A 15 -9.93 -1.05 10.13
CA ALA A 15 -10.82 -0.95 8.99
C ALA A 15 -11.32 -2.33 8.52
N MET A 16 -10.46 -3.36 8.57
CA MET A 16 -10.83 -4.73 8.27
C MET A 16 -11.86 -5.27 9.28
N GLU A 17 -11.63 -5.05 10.58
CA GLU A 17 -12.53 -5.48 11.65
C GLU A 17 -13.90 -4.80 11.56
N GLU A 18 -13.93 -3.46 11.41
CA GLU A 18 -15.17 -2.69 11.28
C GLU A 18 -16.04 -3.15 10.09
N ARG A 19 -15.40 -3.55 8.98
CA ARG A 19 -16.08 -3.99 7.76
C ARG A 19 -16.28 -5.49 7.69
N GLY A 20 -15.97 -6.22 8.76
CA GLY A 20 -16.14 -7.66 8.85
C GLY A 20 -15.40 -8.40 7.75
N TRP A 21 -14.11 -8.10 7.55
CA TRP A 21 -13.28 -8.78 6.55
C TRP A 21 -13.41 -10.30 6.70
N ALA A 22 -13.76 -10.96 5.60
CA ALA A 22 -13.84 -12.41 5.53
C ALA A 22 -13.38 -12.84 4.14
N PRO A 23 -12.51 -13.86 4.02
CA PRO A 23 -12.12 -14.38 2.72
C PRO A 23 -13.37 -14.84 1.94
N ALA A 24 -13.66 -14.19 0.81
CA ALA A 24 -14.76 -14.56 -0.06
C ALA A 24 -14.25 -15.40 -1.25
N SER A 25 -14.96 -16.48 -1.58
CA SER A 25 -14.72 -17.28 -2.79
C SER A 25 -15.17 -16.55 -4.05
N ASP A 26 -16.24 -15.76 -3.96
CA ASP A 26 -16.72 -14.88 -5.03
C ASP A 26 -15.82 -13.65 -5.20
N VAL A 27 -15.26 -13.51 -6.40
CA VAL A 27 -14.40 -12.38 -6.78
C VAL A 27 -15.15 -11.06 -6.69
N SER A 28 -16.42 -11.00 -7.08
CA SER A 28 -17.17 -9.73 -7.05
C SER A 28 -17.35 -9.22 -5.63
N ARG A 29 -17.76 -10.11 -4.71
CA ARG A 29 -17.87 -9.81 -3.28
C ARG A 29 -16.52 -9.44 -2.67
N ALA A 30 -15.46 -10.19 -2.97
CA ALA A 30 -14.11 -9.90 -2.49
C ALA A 30 -13.65 -8.50 -2.93
N THR A 31 -13.82 -8.15 -4.21
CA THR A 31 -13.46 -6.83 -4.74
C THR A 31 -14.24 -5.71 -4.05
N LYS A 32 -15.56 -5.85 -3.90
CA LYS A 32 -16.39 -4.83 -3.22
C LYS A 32 -15.97 -4.64 -1.76
N GLN A 33 -15.68 -5.74 -1.06
CA GLN A 33 -15.24 -5.68 0.32
C GLN A 33 -13.86 -5.02 0.44
N SER A 34 -12.92 -5.38 -0.43
CA SER A 34 -11.59 -4.77 -0.46
C SER A 34 -11.67 -3.26 -0.70
N VAL A 35 -12.47 -2.82 -1.68
CA VAL A 35 -12.69 -1.38 -1.93
C VAL A 35 -13.29 -0.69 -0.70
N SER A 36 -14.27 -1.30 -0.04
CA SER A 36 -14.89 -0.73 1.16
C SER A 36 -13.90 -0.59 2.32
N ILE A 37 -13.04 -1.60 2.54
CA ILE A 37 -12.02 -1.58 3.60
C ILE A 37 -10.95 -0.55 3.28
N THR A 38 -10.42 -0.55 2.05
CA THR A 38 -9.41 0.44 1.62
C THR A 38 -9.94 1.85 1.80
N LYS A 39 -11.21 2.11 1.46
CA LYS A 39 -11.81 3.44 1.67
C LYS A 39 -11.94 3.81 3.15
N ALA A 40 -12.36 2.88 4.00
CA ALA A 40 -12.45 3.10 5.44
C ALA A 40 -11.07 3.40 6.04
N TRP A 41 -10.05 2.62 5.67
CA TRP A 41 -8.66 2.82 6.06
C TRP A 41 -8.12 4.20 5.63
N GLN A 42 -8.31 4.57 4.37
CA GLN A 42 -7.92 5.88 3.85
C GLN A 42 -8.56 7.03 4.64
N ASN A 43 -9.86 6.95 4.89
CA ASN A 43 -10.60 7.98 5.62
C ASN A 43 -10.09 8.12 7.06
N ARG A 44 -9.77 7.00 7.74
CA ARG A 44 -9.22 7.01 9.10
C ARG A 44 -7.88 7.75 9.17
N LEU A 45 -6.96 7.46 8.25
CA LEU A 45 -5.66 8.13 8.19
C LEU A 45 -5.78 9.63 7.91
N ILE A 46 -6.63 10.00 6.94
CA ILE A 46 -6.87 11.40 6.60
C ILE A 46 -7.52 12.14 7.77
N ALA A 47 -8.52 11.56 8.43
CA ALA A 47 -9.18 12.19 9.58
C ALA A 47 -8.19 12.43 10.74
N ARG A 48 -7.23 11.52 10.93
CA ARG A 48 -6.23 11.63 11.99
C ARG A 48 -5.20 12.73 11.71
N ASN A 49 -4.72 12.85 10.48
CA ASN A 49 -3.80 13.92 10.09
C ASN A 49 -3.95 14.32 8.61
N PRO A 50 -4.89 15.23 8.27
CA PRO A 50 -5.19 15.58 6.88
C PRO A 50 -4.10 16.40 6.19
N ARG A 51 -3.14 16.94 6.95
CA ARG A 51 -1.97 17.65 6.42
C ARG A 51 -0.87 16.69 5.99
N GLN A 52 -0.78 15.52 6.63
CA GLN A 52 0.24 14.51 6.38
C GLN A 52 -0.20 13.47 5.36
N PHE A 53 -1.42 12.94 5.50
CA PHE A 53 -1.91 11.86 4.65
C PHE A 53 -2.79 12.39 3.52
N LYS A 54 -2.52 11.91 2.31
CA LYS A 54 -3.33 12.14 1.11
C LYS A 54 -3.70 10.79 0.52
N ALA A 55 -4.98 10.57 0.26
CA ALA A 55 -5.44 9.35 -0.40
C ALA A 55 -5.52 9.53 -1.91
N GLU A 56 -5.46 8.41 -2.63
CA GLU A 56 -5.76 8.35 -4.07
C GLU A 56 -4.89 9.33 -4.88
N VAL A 57 -3.61 9.38 -4.53
CA VAL A 57 -2.67 10.37 -5.08
C VAL A 57 -2.25 9.94 -6.49
N PRO A 58 -2.49 10.74 -7.53
CA PRO A 58 -2.14 10.37 -8.90
C PRO A 58 -0.63 10.24 -9.09
N ILE A 59 -0.19 9.22 -9.83
CA ILE A 59 1.25 9.02 -10.12
C ILE A 59 1.79 10.02 -11.15
N GLY A 60 0.91 10.72 -11.86
CA GLY A 60 1.21 11.82 -12.76
C GLY A 60 -0.03 12.26 -13.53
N ARG A 61 0.04 13.38 -14.25
CA ARG A 61 -1.13 14.00 -14.91
C ARG A 61 -1.75 13.17 -16.05
N ARG A 62 -1.01 12.21 -16.61
CA ARG A 62 -1.41 11.42 -17.80
C ARG A 62 -1.80 9.98 -17.47
N PHE A 63 -1.82 9.62 -16.19
CA PHE A 63 -2.05 8.25 -15.73
C PHE A 63 -3.36 8.19 -14.95
N ASN A 64 -4.05 7.06 -15.05
CA ASN A 64 -5.28 6.81 -14.28
C ASN A 64 -4.96 6.18 -12.92
N GLU A 65 -3.74 5.67 -12.77
CA GLU A 65 -3.23 5.01 -11.59
C GLU A 65 -2.93 6.01 -10.47
N LYS A 66 -3.18 5.54 -9.24
CA LYS A 66 -3.02 6.28 -8.01
C LYS A 66 -2.34 5.41 -6.97
N ILE A 67 -1.70 6.07 -6.02
CA ILE A 67 -1.20 5.47 -4.78
C ILE A 67 -2.29 5.62 -3.72
N ASP A 68 -2.61 4.52 -3.02
CA ASP A 68 -3.72 4.49 -2.07
C ASP A 68 -3.57 5.57 -0.99
N ILE A 69 -2.38 5.67 -0.36
CA ILE A 69 -2.03 6.73 0.59
C ILE A 69 -0.59 7.20 0.37
N VAL A 70 -0.39 8.52 0.38
CA VAL A 70 0.93 9.16 0.48
C VAL A 70 1.02 9.94 1.78
N ASP A 71 2.04 9.63 2.58
CA ASP A 71 2.54 10.50 3.63
C ASP A 71 3.49 11.53 3.01
N VAL A 72 2.96 12.76 2.82
CA VAL A 72 3.71 13.83 2.15
C VAL A 72 4.80 14.45 3.04
N VAL A 73 4.79 14.17 4.35
CA VAL A 73 5.78 14.70 5.30
C VAL A 73 7.01 13.80 5.31
N ASN A 74 6.81 12.49 5.43
CA ASN A 74 7.91 11.52 5.49
C ASN A 74 8.30 10.98 4.11
N GLY A 75 7.48 11.22 3.08
CA GLY A 75 7.72 10.73 1.72
C GLY A 75 7.50 9.22 1.63
N ILE A 76 6.38 8.72 2.16
CA ILE A 76 6.07 7.28 2.19
C ILE A 76 4.83 7.03 1.35
N ALA A 77 4.89 6.05 0.45
CA ALA A 77 3.73 5.52 -0.25
C ALA A 77 3.27 4.23 0.43
N TYR A 78 1.97 4.14 0.72
CA TYR A 78 1.34 2.95 1.28
C TYR A 78 0.32 2.40 0.28
N GLU A 79 0.37 1.09 0.06
CA GLU A 79 -0.61 0.33 -0.73
C GLU A 79 -1.14 -0.81 0.15
N LEU A 80 -2.47 -0.96 0.22
CA LEU A 80 -3.11 -1.99 1.05
C LEU A 80 -3.68 -3.11 0.19
N LYS A 81 -3.12 -4.31 0.31
CA LYS A 81 -3.59 -5.51 -0.38
C LYS A 81 -4.18 -6.52 0.59
N LEU A 82 -5.48 -6.71 0.47
CA LEU A 82 -6.26 -7.60 1.32
C LEU A 82 -6.29 -9.05 0.78
N SER A 83 -5.99 -9.24 -0.50
CA SER A 83 -5.91 -10.57 -1.10
C SER A 83 -4.47 -11.01 -1.24
N SER A 84 -4.18 -12.26 -0.85
CA SER A 84 -2.93 -12.95 -1.16
C SER A 84 -2.95 -13.64 -2.53
N LYS A 85 -3.99 -13.45 -3.35
CA LYS A 85 -4.04 -13.99 -4.71
C LYS A 85 -3.11 -13.18 -5.62
N ASN A 86 -2.09 -13.82 -6.19
CA ASN A 86 -1.12 -13.24 -7.13
C ASN A 86 -0.36 -12.00 -6.59
N PRO A 87 0.33 -12.10 -5.44
CA PRO A 87 0.93 -10.94 -4.77
C PRO A 87 2.01 -10.27 -5.62
N HIS A 88 2.69 -11.01 -6.50
CA HIS A 88 3.68 -10.47 -7.43
C HIS A 88 3.10 -9.44 -8.40
N HIS A 89 1.94 -9.72 -9.01
CA HIS A 89 1.37 -8.84 -10.02
C HIS A 89 1.03 -7.47 -9.44
N GLU A 90 0.37 -7.48 -8.28
CA GLU A 90 0.01 -6.25 -7.57
C GLU A 90 1.25 -5.51 -7.07
N PHE A 91 2.19 -6.22 -6.42
CA PHE A 91 3.43 -5.63 -5.92
C PHE A 91 4.24 -4.95 -7.03
N PHE A 92 4.46 -5.62 -8.17
CA PHE A 92 5.24 -5.04 -9.26
C PHE A 92 4.56 -3.82 -9.86
N LYS A 93 3.23 -3.86 -10.03
CA LYS A 93 2.47 -2.70 -10.51
C LYS A 93 2.65 -1.50 -9.56
N ASP A 94 2.59 -1.73 -8.25
CA ASP A 94 2.73 -0.68 -7.26
C ASP A 94 4.17 -0.16 -7.13
N VAL A 95 5.17 -1.01 -7.30
CA VAL A 95 6.57 -0.59 -7.49
C VAL A 95 6.68 0.40 -8.65
N PHE A 96 6.10 0.09 -9.81
CA PHE A 96 6.13 1.00 -10.96
C PHE A 96 5.39 2.30 -10.68
N LYS A 97 4.26 2.28 -9.96
CA LYS A 97 3.56 3.51 -9.53
C LYS A 97 4.51 4.43 -8.76
N VAL A 98 5.28 3.92 -7.81
CA VAL A 98 6.22 4.70 -7.00
C VAL A 98 7.36 5.28 -7.86
N ILE A 99 7.93 4.49 -8.76
CA ILE A 99 8.97 4.94 -9.69
C ILE A 99 8.44 6.07 -10.59
N VAL A 100 7.24 5.88 -11.17
CA VAL A 100 6.59 6.86 -12.03
C VAL A 100 6.24 8.13 -11.24
N TYR A 101 5.71 8.01 -10.03
CA TYR A 101 5.46 9.15 -9.15
C TYR A 101 6.74 9.96 -8.94
N ASN A 102 7.84 9.29 -8.59
CA ASN A 102 9.14 9.91 -8.40
C ASN A 102 9.72 10.51 -9.68
N LYS A 103 9.35 10.04 -10.87
CA LYS A 103 9.74 10.68 -12.13
C LYS A 103 9.04 12.01 -12.34
N TYR A 104 7.75 12.12 -12.02
CA TYR A 104 6.92 13.27 -12.40
C TYR A 104 6.66 14.29 -11.29
N HIS A 105 6.91 13.96 -10.03
CA HIS A 105 6.69 14.87 -8.89
C HIS A 105 7.99 15.48 -8.35
N LYS A 106 7.92 16.70 -7.83
CA LYS A 106 9.06 17.36 -7.18
C LYS A 106 9.40 16.70 -5.85
N SER A 107 8.39 16.49 -5.00
CA SER A 107 8.52 15.74 -3.75
C SER A 107 8.67 14.26 -4.08
N LYS A 108 9.76 13.66 -3.62
CA LYS A 108 10.06 12.24 -3.86
C LYS A 108 9.60 11.38 -2.68
N LEU A 109 9.09 10.21 -3.01
CA LEU A 109 8.89 9.10 -2.10
C LEU A 109 10.24 8.45 -1.83
N LYS A 110 10.52 8.18 -0.56
CA LYS A 110 11.73 7.53 -0.04
C LYS A 110 11.46 6.11 0.44
N THR A 111 10.20 5.82 0.77
CA THR A 111 9.76 4.51 1.25
C THR A 111 8.50 4.08 0.51
N PHE A 112 8.45 2.81 0.15
CA PHE A 112 7.26 2.11 -0.33
C PHE A 112 6.88 1.03 0.68
N ALA A 113 5.72 1.18 1.32
CA ALA A 113 5.17 0.23 2.27
C ALA A 113 4.04 -0.56 1.62
N PHE A 114 4.29 -1.85 1.36
CA PHE A 114 3.30 -2.76 0.80
C PHE A 114 2.63 -3.53 1.93
N ILE A 115 1.44 -3.10 2.32
CA ILE A 115 0.68 -3.67 3.44
C ILE A 115 -0.09 -4.89 2.93
N SER A 116 0.23 -6.07 3.44
CA SER A 116 -0.35 -7.33 2.96
C SER A 116 -0.47 -8.38 4.06
N GLU A 117 -1.02 -9.53 3.71
CA GLU A 117 -0.88 -10.74 4.53
C GLU A 117 0.61 -11.14 4.65
N GLU A 118 1.00 -11.70 5.80
CA GLU A 118 2.39 -12.12 6.04
C GLU A 118 2.90 -13.16 5.03
N SER A 119 2.01 -14.08 4.61
CA SER A 119 2.32 -15.11 3.62
C SER A 119 2.72 -14.52 2.27
N ALA A 120 2.00 -13.48 1.81
CA ALA A 120 2.30 -12.75 0.59
C ALA A 120 3.65 -12.03 0.67
N ALA A 121 3.96 -11.37 1.79
CA ALA A 121 5.23 -10.70 2.00
C ALA A 121 6.42 -11.69 1.97
N LYS A 122 6.28 -12.87 2.57
CA LYS A 122 7.30 -13.94 2.52
C LYS A 122 7.60 -14.43 1.11
N ILE A 123 6.58 -14.50 0.25
CA ILE A 123 6.72 -14.87 -1.17
C ILE A 123 7.48 -13.77 -1.93
N LEU A 124 7.11 -12.49 -1.70
CA LEU A 124 7.71 -11.34 -2.38
C LEU A 124 9.19 -11.10 -2.02
N GLN A 125 9.64 -11.58 -0.86
CA GLN A 125 11.05 -11.44 -0.44
C GLN A 125 11.98 -12.49 -1.07
N ARG A 126 11.52 -13.24 -2.07
CA ARG A 126 12.27 -14.29 -2.78
C ARG A 126 12.19 -14.09 -4.30
N GLY A 127 13.10 -14.75 -5.02
CA GLY A 127 13.11 -14.77 -6.49
C GLY A 127 13.02 -13.36 -7.11
N LEU A 128 12.15 -13.21 -8.11
CA LEU A 128 11.95 -11.93 -8.80
C LEU A 128 11.46 -10.79 -7.88
N GLY A 129 10.71 -11.11 -6.82
CA GLY A 129 10.28 -10.11 -5.84
C GLY A 129 11.46 -9.46 -5.11
N LYS A 130 12.45 -10.28 -4.71
CA LYS A 130 13.70 -9.80 -4.11
C LYS A 130 14.47 -8.89 -5.07
N GLU A 131 14.62 -9.30 -6.33
CA GLU A 131 15.31 -8.48 -7.34
C GLU A 131 14.61 -7.14 -7.58
N ALA A 132 13.27 -7.14 -7.61
CA ALA A 132 12.51 -5.89 -7.72
C ALA A 132 12.74 -4.98 -6.49
N ILE A 133 12.81 -5.54 -5.27
CA ILE A 133 13.12 -4.77 -4.05
C ILE A 133 14.50 -4.13 -4.17
N GLU A 134 15.53 -4.89 -4.57
CA GLU A 134 16.89 -4.36 -4.72
C GLU A 134 16.99 -3.31 -5.83
N MET A 135 16.27 -3.49 -6.94
CA MET A 135 16.21 -2.50 -8.00
C MET A 135 15.61 -1.17 -7.51
N VAL A 136 14.50 -1.24 -6.76
CA VAL A 136 13.84 -0.05 -6.19
C VAL A 136 14.73 0.64 -5.16
N ARG A 137 15.48 -0.14 -4.36
CA ARG A 137 16.51 0.40 -3.45
C ARG A 137 17.63 1.11 -4.19
N GLY A 138 18.11 0.56 -5.30
CA GLY A 138 19.07 1.21 -6.20
C GLY A 138 18.57 2.55 -6.77
N LEU A 139 17.25 2.75 -6.83
CA LEU A 139 16.61 4.01 -7.21
C LEU A 139 16.37 4.96 -6.01
N GLY A 140 16.88 4.63 -4.82
CA GLY A 140 16.78 5.45 -3.61
C GLY A 140 15.46 5.30 -2.85
N VAL A 141 14.71 4.22 -3.06
CA VAL A 141 13.44 3.94 -2.38
C VAL A 141 13.57 2.67 -1.54
N SER A 142 13.37 2.76 -0.23
CA SER A 142 13.28 1.58 0.63
C SER A 142 11.92 0.88 0.47
N VAL A 143 11.88 -0.43 0.70
CA VAL A 143 10.64 -1.22 0.67
C VAL A 143 10.40 -1.83 2.04
N GLU A 144 9.19 -1.63 2.56
CA GLU A 144 8.70 -2.16 3.84
C GLU A 144 7.49 -3.08 3.59
N PHE A 145 7.36 -4.13 4.42
CA PHE A 145 6.23 -5.07 4.37
C PHE A 145 5.49 -5.12 5.72
N PRO A 146 4.61 -4.16 6.01
CA PRO A 146 3.79 -4.20 7.22
C PRO A 146 2.73 -5.28 7.03
N CYS A 147 2.78 -6.32 7.86
CA CYS A 147 1.97 -7.51 7.65
C CYS A 147 0.84 -7.63 8.67
N PHE A 148 -0.33 -8.08 8.22
CA PHE A 148 -1.39 -8.59 9.10
C PHE A 148 -1.53 -10.11 8.93
N ILE A 149 -2.15 -10.75 9.92
CA ILE A 149 -2.46 -12.17 9.91
C ILE A 149 -3.98 -12.31 9.69
N CYS A 150 -4.39 -13.07 8.68
CA CYS A 150 -5.77 -13.51 8.56
C CYS A 150 -5.87 -14.92 9.18
N HIS A 151 -6.78 -15.07 10.14
CA HIS A 151 -7.13 -16.36 10.73
C HIS A 151 -8.17 -17.10 9.88
#